data_AF-A0AAN8ZZG3-F1
#
_entry.id   AF-A0AAN8ZZG3-F1
#
_cell.length_a   1.000
_cell.length_b   1.000
_cell.length_c   1.000
_cell.angle_alpha   90.00
_cell.angle_beta   90.00
_cell.angle_gamma   90.00
#
_symmetry.space_group_name_H-M   'P 1'
#
loop_
_entity.id
_entity.type
_entity.pdbx_description
1 polymer ?
#
loop_
_entity_poly.entity_id
_entity_poly.type
_entity_poly.pdbx_seq_one_letter_code
_entity_poly.pdbx_strand_id
1 'polypeptide(L)'
;AQCTPWEKNLWLRLNYLEVSEVAYYCGAHFSALLYLELHCEAIIEQTWNTEHGRAMNRHMSRLQRASLQCDSTMLEVHLLKIYSALGDGDGVDGSGGGSKLLDSSVRAIRSQHQGQWIRTLEIYDASKSTMGIVQTLKELKFYSAVNTVLNDSSLKPSPELLET
;
A
#
# COMPACT_ATOMS: atom_id res chain seq x y z
N ALA A 1 -19.71 -6.41 32.60
CA ALA A 1 -18.54 -6.02 31.79
C ALA A 1 -18.60 -4.51 31.59
N GLN A 2 -17.59 -3.76 32.01
CA GLN A 2 -17.50 -2.33 31.69
C GLN A 2 -17.13 -2.23 30.21
N CYS A 3 -18.10 -1.85 29.40
CA CYS A 3 -17.92 -1.67 27.97
C CYS A 3 -16.98 -0.47 27.76
N THR A 4 -15.78 -0.73 27.24
CA THR A 4 -14.79 0.33 27.00
C THR A 4 -15.35 1.34 25.99
N PRO A 5 -14.93 2.62 26.02
CA PRO A 5 -15.32 3.59 24.98
C PRO A 5 -15.02 3.05 23.56
N TRP A 6 -13.99 2.23 23.43
CA TRP A 6 -13.62 1.51 22.22
C TRP A 6 -14.69 0.54 21.71
N GLU A 7 -15.30 -0.25 22.59
CA GLU A 7 -16.41 -1.13 22.23
C GLU A 7 -17.67 -0.35 21.79
N LYS A 8 -17.76 0.92 22.17
CA LYS A 8 -18.88 1.80 21.78
C LYS A 8 -18.60 2.60 20.53
N ASN A 9 -17.37 2.91 20.13
CA ASN A 9 -17.10 3.95 19.12
C ASN A 9 -17.37 3.57 17.66
N LEU A 10 -17.81 2.35 17.37
CA LEU A 10 -18.14 1.88 16.01
C LEU A 10 -19.64 2.01 15.72
N TRP A 11 -20.19 3.21 15.90
CA TRP A 11 -21.64 3.47 15.74
C TRP A 11 -22.15 3.25 14.32
N LEU A 12 -21.27 3.27 13.32
CA LEU A 12 -21.62 3.17 11.91
C LEU A 12 -21.10 1.87 11.30
N ARG A 13 -21.96 1.22 10.50
CA ARG A 13 -21.58 0.06 9.68
C ARG A 13 -21.03 0.58 8.35
N LEU A 14 -19.75 0.94 8.35
CA LEU A 14 -19.06 1.46 7.16
C LEU A 14 -18.06 0.44 6.62
N ASN A 15 -17.79 0.55 5.33
CA ASN A 15 -16.63 -0.10 4.75
C ASN A 15 -15.36 0.69 5.12
N TYR A 16 -14.67 0.27 6.19
CA TYR A 16 -13.50 0.98 6.68
C TYR A 16 -12.32 1.03 5.70
N LEU A 17 -12.27 0.13 4.71
CA LEU A 17 -11.28 0.18 3.65
C LEU A 17 -11.52 1.39 2.73
N GLU A 18 -12.76 1.57 2.28
CA GLU A 18 -13.15 2.71 1.44
C GLU A 18 -13.02 4.05 2.18
N VAL A 19 -13.37 4.07 3.47
CA VAL A 19 -13.18 5.26 4.31
C VAL A 19 -11.69 5.60 4.46
N SER A 20 -10.82 4.59 4.56
CA SER A 20 -9.36 4.78 4.56
C SER A 20 -8.86 5.39 3.26
N GLU A 21 -9.31 4.89 2.11
CA GLU A 21 -8.96 5.42 0.79
C GLU A 21 -9.38 6.88 0.64
N VAL A 22 -10.63 7.21 0.98
CA VAL A 22 -11.14 8.59 0.92
C VAL A 22 -10.33 9.50 1.84
N ALA A 23 -10.04 9.07 3.08
CA ALA A 23 -9.23 9.83 4.01
C ALA A 23 -7.80 10.06 3.48
N TYR A 24 -7.21 9.08 2.80
CA TYR A 24 -5.91 9.19 2.15
C TYR A 24 -5.94 10.26 1.04
N TYR A 25 -6.94 10.22 0.15
CA TYR A 25 -7.10 11.23 -0.91
C TYR A 25 -7.35 12.64 -0.38
N CYS A 26 -7.97 12.76 0.80
CA CYS A 26 -8.15 14.03 1.49
C CYS A 26 -6.88 14.53 2.22
N GLY A 27 -5.77 13.80 2.18
CA GLY A 27 -4.53 14.15 2.88
C GLY A 27 -4.56 13.88 4.39
N ALA A 28 -5.59 13.20 4.91
CA ALA A 28 -5.72 12.86 6.32
C ALA A 28 -5.01 11.52 6.61
N HIS A 29 -3.68 11.47 6.45
CA HIS A 29 -2.90 10.22 6.47
C HIS A 29 -2.98 9.44 7.79
N PHE A 30 -2.98 10.10 8.94
CA PHE A 30 -3.16 9.43 10.24
C PHE A 30 -4.57 8.81 10.38
N SER A 31 -5.60 9.50 9.89
CA SER A 31 -6.97 8.99 9.89
C SER A 31 -7.13 7.83 8.91
N ALA A 32 -6.49 7.92 7.74
CA ALA A 32 -6.45 6.83 6.77
C ALA A 32 -5.82 5.57 7.38
N LEU A 33 -4.69 5.71 8.09
CA LEU A 33 -4.05 4.60 8.79
C LEU A 33 -4.97 3.98 9.83
N LEU A 34 -5.60 4.82 10.67
CA LEU A 34 -6.54 4.37 11.71
C LEU A 34 -7.71 3.57 11.11
N TYR A 35 -8.32 4.04 10.02
CA TYR A 35 -9.41 3.32 9.36
C TYR A 35 -8.94 1.99 8.75
N LEU A 36 -7.71 1.94 8.24
CA LEU A 36 -7.13 0.72 7.70
C LEU A 36 -6.87 -0.32 8.81
N GLU A 37 -6.36 0.11 9.96
CA GLU A 37 -6.19 -0.75 11.13
C GLU A 37 -7.53 -1.28 11.64
N LEU A 38 -8.55 -0.43 11.66
CA LEU A 38 -9.89 -0.82 12.06
C LEU A 38 -10.52 -1.83 11.10
N HIS A 39 -10.27 -1.68 9.80
CA HIS A 39 -10.66 -2.69 8.80
C HIS A 39 -9.98 -4.04 9.07
N CYS A 40 -8.68 -4.03 9.36
CA CYS A 40 -7.93 -5.24 9.71
C CYS A 40 -8.49 -5.91 10.98
N GLU A 41 -8.80 -5.12 12.00
CA GLU A 41 -9.37 -5.61 13.25
C GLU A 41 -10.76 -6.24 13.01
N ALA A 42 -11.60 -5.63 12.17
CA ALA A 42 -12.91 -6.17 11.82
C ALA A 42 -12.82 -7.54 11.11
N ILE A 43 -11.86 -7.72 10.18
CA ILE A 43 -11.60 -9.01 9.53
C ILE A 43 -11.09 -10.04 10.56
N ILE A 44 -10.21 -9.61 11.44
CA ILE A 44 -9.67 -10.43 12.52
C ILE A 44 -10.77 -10.92 13.47
N GLU A 45 -11.69 -10.05 13.89
CA GLU A 45 -12.79 -10.41 14.79
C GLU A 45 -13.76 -11.39 14.12
N GLN A 46 -14.04 -11.20 12.83
CA GLN A 46 -14.85 -12.14 12.06
C GLN A 46 -14.20 -13.54 12.00
N THR A 47 -12.88 -13.60 11.86
CA THR A 47 -12.13 -14.86 11.76
C THR A 47 -11.85 -15.53 13.10
N TRP A 48 -11.84 -14.77 14.21
CA TRP A 48 -11.70 -15.27 15.59
C TRP A 48 -12.87 -16.15 16.05
N ASN A 49 -14.06 -15.95 15.48
CA ASN A 49 -15.24 -16.76 15.77
C ASN A 49 -15.17 -18.18 15.19
N THR A 50 -14.16 -18.48 14.38
CA THR A 50 -13.95 -19.79 13.75
C THR A 50 -12.85 -20.57 14.50
N GLU A 51 -13.05 -21.86 14.80
CA GLU A 51 -12.10 -22.69 15.58
C GLU A 51 -10.66 -22.69 15.01
N HIS A 52 -10.52 -22.60 13.69
CA HIS A 52 -9.24 -22.54 12.97
C HIS A 52 -8.43 -21.25 13.23
N GLY A 53 -9.09 -20.14 13.56
CA GLY A 53 -8.45 -18.85 13.82
C GLY A 53 -7.64 -18.83 15.11
N ARG A 54 -8.00 -19.64 16.13
CA ARG A 54 -7.36 -19.58 17.46
C ARG A 54 -5.96 -20.23 17.49
N ALA A 55 -5.74 -21.27 16.69
CA ALA A 55 -4.49 -22.03 16.68
C ALA A 55 -3.36 -21.33 15.90
N MET A 56 -3.69 -20.63 14.80
CA MET A 56 -2.73 -19.91 13.96
C MET A 56 -2.21 -18.61 14.59
N ASN A 57 -2.85 -18.14 15.67
CA ASN A 57 -2.79 -16.73 16.09
C ASN A 57 -1.70 -16.33 17.08
N ARG A 58 -0.95 -17.27 17.67
CA ARG A 58 0.00 -16.94 18.77
C ARG A 58 1.34 -16.37 18.31
N HIS A 59 1.67 -16.46 17.02
CA HIS A 59 3.00 -16.09 16.50
C HIS A 59 2.98 -15.15 15.29
N MET A 60 1.80 -14.69 14.83
CA MET A 60 1.69 -13.78 13.68
C MET A 60 1.28 -12.37 14.09
N SER A 61 1.87 -11.36 13.43
CA SER A 61 1.49 -9.96 13.62
C SER A 61 0.05 -9.74 13.13
N ARG A 62 -0.62 -8.69 13.64
CA ARG A 62 -2.00 -8.36 13.23
C ARG A 62 -2.10 -8.11 11.71
N LEU A 63 -1.11 -7.44 11.14
CA LEU A 63 -1.01 -7.19 9.70
C LEU A 63 -0.87 -8.48 8.90
N GLN A 64 0.03 -9.38 9.32
CA GLN A 64 0.22 -10.67 8.66
C GLN A 64 -1.03 -11.55 8.70
N ARG A 65 -1.84 -11.41 9.75
CA ARG A 65 -3.14 -12.10 9.86
C ARG A 65 -4.19 -11.50 8.94
N ALA A 66 -4.27 -10.17 8.88
CA ALA A 66 -5.19 -9.47 7.99
C ALA A 66 -4.83 -9.72 6.52
N SER A 67 -3.54 -9.80 6.19
CA SER A 67 -3.06 -10.05 4.83
C SER A 67 -3.36 -11.48 4.33
N LEU A 68 -3.50 -12.47 5.22
CA LEU A 68 -3.89 -13.84 4.86
C LEU A 68 -5.38 -13.99 4.53
N GLN A 69 -6.21 -13.03 4.97
CA GLN A 69 -7.68 -13.11 4.93
C GLN A 69 -8.28 -12.08 3.97
N CYS A 70 -7.61 -10.94 3.79
CA CYS A 70 -7.87 -9.95 2.76
C CYS A 70 -6.94 -10.17 1.58
N ASP A 71 -7.14 -9.47 0.45
CA ASP A 71 -6.14 -9.40 -0.60
C ASP A 71 -4.85 -8.80 -0.01
N SER A 72 -3.90 -9.67 0.38
CA SER A 72 -2.62 -9.32 1.03
C SER A 72 -1.92 -8.15 0.33
N THR A 73 -2.01 -8.16 -1.01
CA THR A 73 -1.44 -7.15 -1.88
C THR A 73 -2.09 -5.78 -1.71
N MET A 74 -3.42 -5.71 -1.60
CA MET A 74 -4.14 -4.43 -1.44
C MET A 74 -3.85 -3.77 -0.10
N LEU A 75 -3.79 -4.55 0.99
CA LEU A 75 -3.51 -4.03 2.32
C LEU A 75 -2.07 -3.51 2.43
N GLU A 76 -1.10 -4.28 1.93
CA GLU A 76 0.32 -3.91 1.95
C GLU A 76 0.60 -2.68 1.08
N VAL A 77 -0.02 -2.59 -0.10
CA VAL A 77 0.07 -1.40 -0.97
C VAL A 77 -0.48 -0.16 -0.25
N HIS A 78 -1.62 -0.27 0.43
CA HIS A 78 -2.23 0.86 1.14
C HIS A 78 -1.39 1.31 2.33
N LEU A 79 -0.89 0.38 3.15
CA LEU A 79 0.01 0.70 4.26
C LEU A 79 1.26 1.38 3.75
N LEU A 80 1.88 0.83 2.70
CA LEU A 80 3.06 1.42 2.09
C LEU A 80 2.77 2.86 1.64
N LYS A 81 1.70 3.10 0.88
CA LYS A 81 1.30 4.45 0.44
C LYS A 81 1.09 5.44 1.59
N ILE A 82 0.44 5.01 2.67
CA ILE A 82 0.14 5.87 3.82
C ILE A 82 1.42 6.20 4.59
N TYR A 83 2.26 5.21 4.92
CA TYR A 83 3.54 5.45 5.62
C TYR A 83 4.53 6.24 4.77
N SER A 84 4.56 5.98 3.46
CA SER A 84 5.30 6.76 2.48
C SER A 84 4.90 8.23 2.48
N ALA A 85 3.59 8.52 2.50
CA ALA A 85 3.08 9.89 2.57
C ALA A 85 3.35 10.56 3.93
N LEU A 86 3.42 9.77 5.00
CA LEU A 86 3.76 10.24 6.34
C LEU A 86 5.25 10.56 6.52
N GLY A 87 6.11 9.98 5.68
CA GLY A 87 7.56 10.07 5.81
C GLY A 87 8.13 9.16 6.91
N ASP A 88 7.36 8.15 7.36
CA ASP A 88 7.79 7.20 8.37
C ASP A 88 8.53 6.02 7.73
N GLY A 89 9.86 6.06 7.78
CA GLY A 89 10.72 5.01 7.24
C GLY A 89 10.55 3.66 7.95
N ASP A 90 10.33 3.68 9.26
CA ASP A 90 10.14 2.45 10.06
C ASP A 90 8.80 1.78 9.69
N GLY A 91 7.77 2.59 9.46
CA GLY A 91 6.48 2.11 8.94
C GLY A 91 6.57 1.50 7.54
N VAL A 92 7.38 2.09 6.65
CA VAL A 92 7.61 1.56 5.29
C VAL A 92 8.34 0.21 5.32
N ASP A 93 9.33 0.05 6.19
CA ASP A 93 10.03 -1.23 6.34
C ASP A 93 9.17 -2.26 7.08
N GLY A 94 8.38 -1.84 8.07
CA GLY A 94 7.46 -2.66 8.84
C GLY A 94 6.22 -3.13 8.07
N SER A 95 5.79 -2.39 7.04
CA SER A 95 4.59 -2.71 6.24
C SER A 95 4.70 -3.98 5.39
N GLY A 96 5.91 -4.55 5.23
CA GLY A 96 6.13 -5.84 4.51
C GLY A 96 6.46 -7.03 5.41
N GLY A 97 5.93 -7.05 6.63
CA GLY A 97 6.11 -8.12 7.59
C GLY A 97 5.51 -9.47 7.14
N GLY A 98 6.23 -10.21 6.30
CA GLY A 98 6.10 -11.67 6.17
C GLY A 98 5.41 -12.20 4.92
N SER A 99 4.65 -11.38 4.21
CA SER A 99 4.13 -11.78 2.90
C SER A 99 5.22 -11.48 1.86
N LYS A 100 5.61 -12.53 1.17
CA LYS A 100 6.47 -12.50 0.00
C LYS A 100 5.91 -11.42 -0.93
N LEU A 101 6.60 -10.28 -1.05
CA LEU A 101 6.22 -9.18 -1.92
C LEU A 101 6.26 -9.64 -3.38
N LEU A 102 5.19 -10.34 -3.80
CA LEU A 102 5.03 -10.92 -5.12
C LEU A 102 4.74 -9.84 -6.16
N ASP A 103 4.17 -8.70 -5.73
CA ASP A 103 3.89 -7.61 -6.64
C ASP A 103 5.13 -6.75 -6.89
N SER A 104 5.43 -6.57 -8.18
CA SER A 104 6.48 -5.72 -8.68
C SER A 104 6.32 -4.25 -8.24
N SER A 105 5.08 -3.76 -8.12
CA SER A 105 4.81 -2.37 -7.77
C SER A 105 5.21 -2.06 -6.32
N VAL A 106 4.87 -2.92 -5.37
CA VAL A 106 5.24 -2.75 -3.95
C VAL A 106 6.76 -2.77 -3.77
N ARG A 107 7.44 -3.66 -4.48
CA ARG A 107 8.91 -3.74 -4.45
C ARG A 107 9.56 -2.49 -5.04
N ALA A 108 8.99 -1.93 -6.11
CA ALA A 108 9.48 -0.71 -6.72
C ALA A 108 9.32 0.49 -5.77
N ILE A 109 8.13 0.68 -5.19
CA ILE A 109 7.85 1.76 -4.24
C ILE A 109 8.78 1.66 -3.01
N ARG A 110 8.97 0.47 -2.46
CA ARG A 110 9.94 0.28 -1.35
C ARG A 110 11.36 0.65 -1.75
N SER A 111 11.82 0.18 -2.90
CA SER A 111 13.18 0.46 -3.39
C SER A 111 13.39 1.96 -3.62
N GLN A 112 12.36 2.65 -4.10
CA GLN A 112 12.31 4.10 -4.24
C GLN A 112 12.46 4.81 -2.88
N HIS A 113 11.68 4.40 -1.87
CA HIS A 113 11.80 4.96 -0.52
C HIS A 113 13.17 4.72 0.12
N GLN A 114 13.80 3.58 -0.16
CA GLN A 114 15.16 3.27 0.32
C GLN A 114 16.26 3.99 -0.47
N GLY A 115 15.91 4.82 -1.47
CA GLY A 115 16.87 5.50 -2.33
C GLY A 115 17.59 4.57 -3.33
N GLN A 116 17.11 3.35 -3.52
CA GLN A 116 17.63 2.36 -4.46
C GLN A 116 17.00 2.55 -5.84
N TRP A 117 17.33 3.66 -6.49
CA TRP A 117 16.73 4.05 -7.77
C TRP A 117 17.05 3.10 -8.93
N ILE A 118 18.26 2.55 -8.98
CA ILE A 118 18.67 1.59 -10.01
C ILE A 118 17.80 0.32 -9.93
N ARG A 119 17.64 -0.21 -8.71
CA ARG A 119 16.78 -1.37 -8.46
C ARG A 119 15.32 -1.10 -8.80
N THR A 120 14.87 0.12 -8.57
CA THR A 120 13.50 0.55 -8.92
C THR A 120 13.31 0.55 -10.44
N LEU A 121 14.28 1.06 -11.20
CA LEU A 121 14.27 1.02 -12.66
C LEU A 121 14.30 -0.42 -13.19
N GLU A 122 15.13 -1.30 -12.63
CA GLU A 122 15.18 -2.73 -13.00
C GLU A 122 13.81 -3.42 -12.80
N ILE A 123 13.12 -3.09 -11.70
CA ILE A 123 11.79 -3.64 -11.42
C ILE A 123 10.76 -3.09 -12.41
N TYR A 124 10.79 -1.78 -12.72
CA TYR A 124 9.85 -1.21 -13.67
C TYR A 124 10.07 -1.68 -15.10
N ASP A 125 11.33 -1.86 -15.51
CA ASP A 125 11.70 -2.46 -16.80
C ASP A 125 11.21 -3.91 -16.90
N ALA A 126 11.44 -4.72 -15.86
CA ALA A 126 10.94 -6.09 -15.79
C ALA A 126 9.39 -6.16 -15.83
N SER A 127 8.71 -5.18 -15.25
CA SER A 127 7.25 -5.04 -15.29
C SER A 127 6.70 -4.38 -16.57
N LYS A 128 7.59 -3.90 -17.46
CA LYS A 128 7.26 -3.09 -18.66
C LYS A 128 6.42 -1.85 -18.35
N SER A 129 6.59 -1.26 -17.16
CA SER A 129 5.86 -0.06 -16.73
C SER A 129 6.56 1.20 -17.22
N THR A 130 6.10 1.75 -18.34
CA THR A 130 6.64 3.00 -18.91
C THR A 130 6.43 4.20 -17.99
N MET A 131 5.29 4.25 -17.30
CA MET A 131 4.97 5.32 -16.34
C MET A 131 5.95 5.28 -15.15
N GLY A 132 6.20 4.10 -14.58
CA GLY A 132 7.14 3.95 -13.46
C GLY A 132 8.56 4.39 -13.80
N ILE A 133 9.02 4.06 -15.01
CA ILE A 133 10.32 4.52 -15.53
C ILE A 133 10.36 6.04 -15.67
N VAL A 134 9.32 6.65 -16.25
CA VAL A 134 9.27 8.12 -16.40
C VAL A 134 9.27 8.83 -15.06
N GLN A 135 8.49 8.35 -14.08
CA GLN A 135 8.42 8.94 -12.75
C GLN A 135 9.77 8.89 -12.03
N THR A 136 10.43 7.73 -12.04
CA THR A 136 11.75 7.56 -11.42
C THR A 136 12.83 8.41 -12.10
N LEU A 137 12.84 8.50 -13.43
CA LEU A 137 13.77 9.36 -14.15
C LEU A 137 13.53 10.85 -13.88
N LYS A 138 12.27 11.28 -13.71
CA LYS A 138 11.94 12.65 -13.29
C LYS A 138 12.46 12.96 -11.90
N GLU A 139 12.30 12.04 -10.94
CA GLU A 139 12.82 12.20 -9.58
C GLU A 139 14.35 12.26 -9.54
N LEU A 140 15.02 11.50 -10.42
CA LEU A 140 16.47 11.57 -10.65
C LEU A 140 16.92 12.77 -11.50
N LYS A 141 16.00 13.59 -12.02
CA LYS A 141 16.26 14.76 -12.88
C LYS A 141 16.92 14.45 -14.22
N PHE A 142 16.77 13.22 -14.73
CA PHE A 142 17.29 12.80 -16.04
C PHE A 142 16.30 13.11 -17.18
N TYR A 143 16.01 14.40 -17.40
CA TYR A 143 15.00 14.84 -18.36
C TYR A 143 15.29 14.46 -19.83
N SER A 144 16.57 14.34 -20.21
CA SER A 144 16.95 13.89 -21.55
C SER A 144 16.51 12.45 -21.81
N ALA A 145 16.69 11.57 -20.82
CA ALA A 145 16.27 10.18 -20.87
C ALA A 145 14.74 10.03 -20.83
N VAL A 146 14.05 10.91 -20.11
CA VAL A 146 12.57 10.96 -20.12
C VAL A 146 12.06 11.25 -21.53
N ASN A 147 12.63 12.25 -22.22
CA ASN A 147 12.23 12.60 -23.57
C ASN A 147 12.50 11.48 -24.57
N THR A 148 13.61 10.75 -24.44
CA THR A 148 13.87 9.59 -25.29
C THR A 148 12.85 8.49 -25.06
N VAL A 149 12.54 8.14 -23.79
CA VAL A 149 11.57 7.09 -23.46
C VAL A 149 10.15 7.45 -23.90
N LEU A 150 9.76 8.72 -23.77
CA LEU A 150 8.46 9.21 -24.26
C LEU A 150 8.40 9.20 -25.80
N ASN A 151 9.49 9.55 -26.49
CA ASN A 151 9.54 9.54 -27.95
C ASN A 151 9.65 8.13 -28.55
N ASP A 152 10.23 7.18 -27.81
CA ASP A 152 10.34 5.76 -28.22
C ASP A 152 9.01 4.99 -28.03
N SER A 153 8.04 5.60 -27.32
CA SER A 153 6.73 4.99 -27.03
C SER A 153 5.80 4.93 -28.25
N SER A 154 6.17 4.05 -29.19
CA SER A 154 5.28 3.45 -30.19
C SER A 154 4.23 2.50 -29.58
N LEU A 155 4.17 2.37 -28.25
CA LEU A 155 3.00 1.90 -27.49
C LEU A 155 2.26 3.12 -26.92
N LYS A 156 1.18 3.51 -27.61
CA LYS A 156 0.29 4.63 -27.28
C LYS A 156 -0.09 4.64 -25.79
N PRO A 157 0.13 5.74 -25.04
CA PRO A 157 -0.62 5.96 -23.82
C PRO A 157 -2.10 6.18 -24.19
N SER A 158 -3.01 5.52 -23.47
CA SER A 158 -4.45 5.76 -23.60
C SER A 158 -4.76 7.26 -23.38
N PRO A 159 -5.68 7.85 -24.15
CA PRO A 159 -5.83 9.30 -24.30
C PRO A 159 -6.46 10.04 -23.10
N GLU A 160 -6.44 9.49 -21.88
CA GLU A 160 -7.20 10.05 -20.75
C GLU A 160 -6.42 10.95 -19.78
N LEU A 161 -5.12 11.21 -19.99
CA LEU A 161 -4.33 11.98 -19.01
C LEU A 161 -3.52 13.14 -19.60
N LEU A 162 -3.99 13.70 -20.72
CA LEU A 162 -3.44 14.95 -21.28
C LEU A 162 -4.09 16.22 -20.70
N GLU A 163 -4.99 16.09 -19.74
CA GLU A 163 -5.55 17.24 -19.01
C GLU A 163 -5.37 17.05 -17.51
N THR A 164 -4.25 17.57 -16.99
CA THR A 164 -4.13 18.39 -15.76
C THR A 164 -2.74 19.03 -15.75
#